data_AF-A0A3M1CTW7-F1
#
_entry.id   AF-A0A3M1CTW7-F1
#
_cell.length_a   1.000
_cell.length_b   1.000
_cell.length_c   1.000
_cell.angle_alpha   90.00
_cell.angle_beta   90.00
_cell.angle_gamma   90.00
#
_symmetry.space_group_name_H-M   'P 1'
#
loop_
_entity.id
_entity.type
_entity.pdbx_description
1 polymer ?
#
loop_
_entity_poly.entity_id
_entity_poly.type
_entity_poly.pdbx_seq_one_letter_code
_entity_poly.pdbx_strand_id
1 'polypeptide(L)'
;MTSTVPSIKELRHYARFARDLAIQAGTLLKQGFSRSKQIRYKGRIDPVTQYDVKSEKLIVKAISKTFPTHSLLTEEGHNIRENSGFRWVVDPLDGTVNFAHGFPVYCVSIALEYDGEQVVGVVYDP
;
A
#
# COMPACT_ATOMS: atom_id res chain seq x y z
N MET A 1 4.69 -26.71 13.43
CA MET A 1 5.88 -25.92 13.01
C MET A 1 5.81 -24.64 13.80
N THR A 2 6.77 -24.39 14.68
CA THR A 2 6.75 -23.20 15.55
C THR A 2 7.08 -21.98 14.71
N SER A 3 6.04 -21.27 14.25
CA SER A 3 6.16 -19.90 13.76
C SER A 3 6.71 -19.04 14.90
N THR A 4 8.00 -18.75 14.85
CA THR A 4 8.64 -17.81 15.77
C THR A 4 8.24 -16.40 15.37
N VAL A 5 7.53 -15.73 16.26
CA VAL A 5 7.18 -14.30 16.17
C VAL A 5 8.40 -13.48 15.72
N PRO A 6 8.26 -12.54 14.77
CA PRO A 6 9.36 -11.73 14.28
C PRO A 6 10.07 -10.98 15.42
N SER A 7 11.40 -10.94 15.39
CA SER A 7 12.17 -10.18 16.37
C SER A 7 11.93 -8.67 16.21
N ILE A 8 12.17 -7.91 17.28
CA ILE A 8 12.09 -6.43 17.25
C ILE A 8 12.99 -5.85 16.14
N LYS A 9 14.14 -6.49 15.85
CA LYS A 9 15.05 -6.05 14.78
C LYS A 9 14.42 -6.20 13.40
N GLU A 10 13.71 -7.31 13.15
CA GLU A 10 12.97 -7.55 11.92
C GLU A 10 11.78 -6.61 11.80
N LEU A 11 10.99 -6.43 12.85
CA LEU A 11 9.88 -5.47 12.87
C LEU A 11 10.33 -4.05 12.53
N ARG A 12 11.47 -3.60 13.07
CA ARG A 12 12.08 -2.31 12.71
C ARG A 12 12.59 -2.24 11.28
N HIS A 13 12.99 -3.36 10.68
CA HIS A 13 13.36 -3.41 9.28
C HIS A 13 12.12 -3.25 8.39
N TYR A 14 11.06 -4.03 8.65
CA TYR A 14 9.80 -3.94 7.92
C TYR A 14 9.14 -2.56 8.06
N ALA A 15 9.10 -1.99 9.27
CA ALA A 15 8.53 -0.66 9.49
C ALA A 15 9.28 0.44 8.74
N ARG A 16 10.61 0.39 8.69
CA ARG A 16 11.41 1.36 7.91
C ARG A 16 11.14 1.22 6.41
N PHE A 17 11.14 -0.01 5.91
CA PHE A 17 10.80 -0.28 4.52
C PHE A 17 9.41 0.25 4.15
N ALA A 18 8.39 -0.08 4.95
CA ALA A 18 7.01 0.37 4.75
C ALA A 18 6.89 1.90 4.78
N ARG A 19 7.55 2.57 5.73
CA ARG A 19 7.60 4.03 5.82
C ARG A 19 8.20 4.65 4.56
N ASP A 20 9.38 4.20 4.16
CA ASP A 20 10.08 4.76 3.00
C ASP A 20 9.30 4.52 1.71
N LEU A 21 8.56 3.41 1.63
CA LEU A 21 7.68 3.08 0.52
C LEU A 21 6.42 3.96 0.49
N ALA A 22 5.78 4.18 1.65
CA ALA A 22 4.63 5.06 1.78
C ALA A 22 4.98 6.51 1.39
N ILE A 23 6.16 7.01 1.79
CA ILE A 23 6.66 8.33 1.39
C ILE A 23 6.86 8.43 -0.13
N GLN A 24 7.42 7.40 -0.77
CA GLN A 24 7.61 7.37 -2.23
C GLN A 24 6.27 7.39 -2.97
N ALA A 25 5.32 6.56 -2.53
CA ALA A 25 3.96 6.54 -3.07
C ALA A 25 3.24 7.88 -2.86
N GLY A 26 3.28 8.44 -1.65
CA GLY A 26 2.69 9.75 -1.34
C GLY A 26 3.32 10.89 -2.13
N THR A 27 4.63 10.85 -2.40
CA THR A 27 5.29 11.81 -3.30
C THR A 27 4.72 11.75 -4.71
N LEU A 28 4.48 10.55 -5.24
CA LEU A 28 3.83 10.35 -6.54
C LEU A 28 2.40 10.91 -6.55
N LEU A 29 1.63 10.66 -5.49
CA LEU A 29 0.27 11.18 -5.34
C LEU A 29 0.27 12.71 -5.29
N LYS A 30 1.13 13.32 -4.48
CA LYS A 30 1.29 14.78 -4.36
C LYS A 30 1.62 15.44 -5.70
N GLN A 31 2.49 14.82 -6.51
CA GLN A 31 2.78 15.30 -7.87
C GLN A 31 1.57 15.19 -8.81
N GLY A 32 0.71 14.20 -8.57
CA GLY A 32 -0.53 13.99 -9.30
C GLY A 32 -1.70 14.86 -8.86
N PHE A 33 -1.69 15.32 -7.62
CA PHE A 33 -2.79 16.05 -6.99
C PHE A 33 -3.14 17.34 -7.75
N SER A 34 -2.14 18.09 -8.20
CA SER A 34 -2.35 19.33 -8.98
C SER A 34 -2.50 19.09 -10.49
N ARG A 35 -2.50 17.84 -10.96
CA ARG A 35 -2.59 17.49 -12.38
C ARG A 35 -4.00 17.00 -12.75
N SER A 36 -4.24 16.90 -14.05
CA SER A 36 -5.46 16.28 -14.57
C SER A 36 -5.55 14.80 -14.19
N LYS A 37 -6.74 14.37 -13.78
CA LYS A 37 -7.03 13.02 -13.30
C LYS A 37 -7.96 12.33 -14.30
N GLN A 38 -7.55 11.16 -14.77
CA GLN A 38 -8.41 10.25 -15.49
C GLN A 38 -9.15 9.42 -14.45
N ILE A 39 -10.42 9.72 -14.24
CA ILE A 39 -11.27 9.04 -13.28
C ILE A 39 -12.03 7.93 -14.03
N ARG A 40 -11.98 6.73 -13.48
CA ARG A 40 -12.82 5.59 -13.84
C ARG A 40 -13.62 5.20 -12.60
N TYR A 41 -14.58 4.29 -12.75
CA TYR A 41 -15.36 3.80 -11.61
C TYR A 41 -15.24 2.29 -11.52
N LYS A 42 -14.92 1.78 -10.33
CA LYS A 42 -15.22 0.40 -9.94
C LYS A 42 -16.70 0.39 -9.53
N GLY A 43 -17.51 -0.40 -10.23
CA GLY A 43 -18.95 -0.40 -10.00
C GLY A 43 -19.60 0.95 -10.31
N ARG A 44 -20.60 1.35 -9.50
CA ARG A 44 -21.40 2.57 -9.75
C ARG A 44 -20.88 3.82 -9.04
N ILE A 45 -20.15 3.69 -7.93
CA ILE A 45 -19.89 4.82 -7.02
C ILE A 45 -18.42 4.94 -6.58
N ASP A 46 -17.56 3.98 -6.85
CA ASP A 46 -16.19 3.98 -6.33
C ASP A 46 -15.22 4.51 -7.41
N PRO A 47 -14.79 5.79 -7.33
CA PRO A 47 -13.85 6.33 -8.30
C PRO A 47 -12.48 5.68 -8.11
N VAL A 48 -11.79 5.47 -9.23
CA VAL A 48 -10.37 5.11 -9.29
C VAL A 48 -9.69 6.04 -10.27
N THR A 49 -8.54 6.59 -9.91
CA THR A 49 -7.75 7.44 -10.81
C THR A 49 -6.56 6.68 -11.40
N GLN A 50 -5.91 7.26 -12.40
CA GLN A 50 -4.64 6.73 -12.89
C GLN A 50 -3.52 6.79 -11.83
N TYR A 51 -3.70 7.52 -10.73
CA TYR A 51 -2.73 7.63 -9.66
C TYR A 51 -2.83 6.50 -8.64
N ASP A 52 -4.02 5.97 -8.37
CA ASP A 52 -4.25 4.74 -7.59
C ASP A 52 -3.44 3.59 -8.20
N VAL A 53 -3.64 3.35 -9.50
CA VAL A 53 -2.96 2.29 -10.26
C VAL A 53 -1.44 2.49 -10.31
N LYS A 54 -0.96 3.73 -10.40
CA LYS A 54 0.49 4.02 -10.42
C LYS A 54 1.12 3.81 -9.05
N SER A 55 0.45 4.27 -7.99
CA SER A 55 0.87 4.11 -6.61
C SER A 55 0.92 2.62 -6.25
N GLU A 56 -0.12 1.86 -6.61
CA GLU A 56 -0.14 0.41 -6.42
C GLU A 56 1.02 -0.28 -7.13
N LYS A 57 1.22 -0.02 -8.43
CA LYS A 57 2.31 -0.64 -9.20
C LYS A 57 3.67 -0.36 -8.58
N LEU A 58 3.87 0.82 -8.03
CA LEU A 58 5.11 1.19 -7.32
C LEU A 58 5.27 0.31 -6.06
N ILE A 59 4.23 0.23 -5.23
CA ILE A 59 4.25 -0.50 -3.96
C ILE A 59 4.41 -2.02 -4.20
N VAL A 60 3.58 -2.60 -5.07
CA VAL A 60 3.62 -4.03 -5.43
C VAL A 60 5.00 -4.41 -5.94
N LYS A 61 5.55 -3.64 -6.89
CA LYS A 61 6.87 -3.93 -7.46
C LYS A 61 7.97 -3.90 -6.40
N ALA A 62 7.93 -2.93 -5.48
CA ALA A 62 8.93 -2.83 -4.43
C ALA A 62 8.84 -4.01 -3.45
N ILE A 63 7.63 -4.34 -2.98
CA ILE A 63 7.42 -5.46 -2.05
C ILE A 63 7.80 -6.79 -2.71
N SER A 64 7.29 -7.09 -3.90
CA SER A 64 7.58 -8.37 -4.58
C SER A 64 9.07 -8.54 -4.89
N LYS A 65 9.80 -7.44 -5.14
CA LYS A 65 11.25 -7.49 -5.34
C LYS A 65 12.01 -7.75 -4.05
N THR A 66 11.63 -7.11 -2.95
CA THR A 66 12.36 -7.18 -1.67
C THR A 66 11.98 -8.42 -0.86
N PHE A 67 10.72 -8.83 -0.91
CA PHE A 67 10.16 -9.92 -0.13
C PHE A 67 9.38 -10.90 -1.06
N PRO A 68 10.09 -11.62 -1.94
CA PRO A 68 9.46 -12.46 -2.96
C PRO A 68 8.64 -13.63 -2.40
N THR A 69 8.81 -13.98 -1.12
CA THR A 69 8.07 -15.04 -0.43
C THR A 69 6.90 -14.52 0.40
N HIS A 70 6.66 -13.21 0.48
CA HIS A 70 5.55 -12.65 1.26
C HIS A 70 4.28 -12.59 0.40
N SER A 71 3.14 -12.88 1.02
CA SER A 71 1.84 -12.60 0.39
C SER A 71 1.62 -11.09 0.29
N LEU A 72 0.76 -10.68 -0.64
CA LEU A 72 0.43 -9.28 -0.87
C LEU A 72 -1.04 -9.16 -1.28
N LEU A 73 -1.75 -8.24 -0.64
CA LEU A 73 -3.15 -7.92 -0.92
C LEU A 73 -3.28 -6.40 -1.08
N THR A 74 -3.86 -5.97 -2.20
CA THR A 74 -4.12 -4.54 -2.48
C THR A 74 -5.57 -4.28 -2.84
N GLU A 75 -6.00 -3.04 -2.68
CA GLU A 75 -7.33 -2.57 -3.06
C GLU A 75 -7.60 -2.62 -4.58
N GLU A 76 -6.61 -2.35 -5.45
CA GLU A 76 -6.81 -2.40 -6.92
C GLU A 76 -6.69 -3.81 -7.51
N GLY A 77 -6.59 -4.84 -6.66
CA GLY A 77 -6.84 -6.22 -7.03
C GLY A 77 -5.61 -7.10 -7.21
N HIS A 78 -4.41 -6.66 -6.80
CA HIS A 78 -3.27 -7.56 -6.69
C HIS A 78 -3.43 -8.45 -5.44
N ASN A 79 -3.51 -9.75 -5.66
CA ASN A 79 -3.58 -10.76 -4.61
C ASN A 79 -2.55 -11.86 -4.89
N ILE A 80 -1.37 -11.72 -4.30
CA ILE A 80 -0.29 -12.71 -4.35
C ILE A 80 -0.38 -13.55 -3.08
N ARG A 81 -0.44 -14.88 -3.26
CA ARG A 81 -0.52 -15.83 -2.15
C ARG A 81 0.75 -16.67 -2.09
N GLU A 82 1.49 -16.48 -1.02
CA GLU A 82 2.72 -17.21 -0.68
C GLU A 82 2.60 -17.84 0.71
N ASN A 83 3.41 -18.86 0.98
CA ASN A 83 3.28 -19.69 2.19
C ASN A 83 4.26 -19.32 3.33
N SER A 84 4.63 -18.05 3.46
CA SER A 84 5.62 -17.59 4.47
C SER A 84 5.02 -17.15 5.82
N GLY A 85 3.70 -17.10 5.94
CA GLY A 85 3.01 -16.49 7.08
C GLY A 85 2.94 -14.96 7.02
N PHE A 86 3.79 -14.31 6.21
CA PHE A 86 3.77 -12.86 6.02
C PHE A 86 2.79 -12.43 4.94
N ARG A 87 2.00 -11.38 5.21
CA ARG A 87 1.12 -10.74 4.23
C ARG A 87 1.18 -9.22 4.33
N TRP A 88 1.50 -8.57 3.22
CA TRP A 88 1.36 -7.12 3.08
C TRP A 88 -0.07 -6.77 2.69
N VAL A 89 -0.65 -5.79 3.36
CA VAL A 89 -1.99 -5.25 3.05
C VAL A 89 -1.81 -3.77 2.73
N VAL A 90 -2.26 -3.35 1.55
CA VAL A 90 -1.93 -2.03 0.99
C VAL A 90 -3.19 -1.35 0.45
N ASP A 91 -3.38 -0.11 0.89
CA ASP A 91 -4.20 0.88 0.19
C ASP A 91 -3.26 1.96 -0.40
N PRO A 92 -3.11 1.99 -1.73
CA PRO A 92 -2.18 2.88 -2.41
C PRO A 92 -2.66 4.34 -2.46
N LEU A 93 -3.96 4.60 -2.21
CA LEU A 93 -4.59 5.91 -2.15
C LEU A 93 -5.92 5.81 -1.38
N ASP A 94 -5.86 5.90 -0.05
CA ASP A 94 -7.09 6.01 0.75
C ASP A 94 -7.64 7.43 0.59
N GLY A 95 -8.93 7.54 0.32
CA GLY A 95 -9.58 8.81 -0.01
C GLY A 95 -9.57 9.17 -1.50
N THR A 96 -9.66 8.18 -2.40
CA THR A 96 -9.72 8.42 -3.86
C THR A 96 -10.79 9.41 -4.29
N VAL A 97 -11.96 9.42 -3.62
CA VAL A 97 -13.01 10.43 -3.85
C VAL A 97 -12.46 11.84 -3.62
N ASN A 98 -11.83 12.07 -2.48
CA ASN A 98 -11.24 13.36 -2.14
C ASN A 98 -10.14 13.74 -3.14
N PHE A 99 -9.25 12.81 -3.45
CA PHE A 99 -8.16 13.02 -4.40
C PHE A 99 -8.70 13.36 -5.81
N ALA A 100 -9.70 12.63 -6.29
CA ALA A 100 -10.34 12.85 -7.59
C ALA A 100 -10.95 14.25 -7.70
N HIS A 101 -11.54 14.75 -6.61
CA HIS A 101 -12.16 16.07 -6.54
C HIS A 101 -11.21 17.20 -6.10
N GLY A 102 -9.94 16.91 -5.83
CA GLY A 102 -8.96 17.91 -5.42
C GLY A 102 -9.11 18.38 -3.97
N PHE A 103 -9.73 17.57 -3.12
CA PHE A 103 -9.78 17.79 -1.69
C PHE A 103 -8.54 17.13 -1.03
N PRO A 104 -7.71 17.88 -0.28
CA PRO A 104 -6.40 17.43 0.17
C PRO A 104 -6.48 16.57 1.45
N VAL A 105 -7.37 15.58 1.46
CA VAL A 105 -7.53 14.60 2.54
C VAL A 105 -7.48 13.21 1.94
N TYR A 106 -6.28 12.67 1.86
CA TYR A 106 -5.99 11.34 1.31
C TYR A 106 -4.67 10.84 1.90
N CYS A 107 -4.45 9.53 1.92
CA CYS A 107 -3.20 8.98 2.45
C CYS A 107 -2.76 7.70 1.73
N VAL A 108 -1.56 7.22 2.06
CA VAL A 108 -1.09 5.87 1.70
C VAL A 108 -1.09 5.03 2.97
N SER A 109 -1.70 3.85 2.92
CA SER A 109 -1.73 2.91 4.04
C SER A 109 -1.03 1.59 3.68
N ILE A 110 -0.08 1.16 4.51
CA ILE A 110 0.67 -0.08 4.34
C ILE A 110 0.75 -0.80 5.68
N ALA A 111 0.25 -2.04 5.73
CA ALA A 111 0.37 -2.94 6.87
C ALA A 111 1.11 -4.23 6.50
N LEU A 112 1.73 -4.84 7.50
CA LEU A 112 2.28 -6.20 7.42
C LEU A 112 1.64 -7.04 8.52
N GLU A 113 1.17 -8.20 8.12
CA GLU A 113 0.68 -9.26 9.01
C GLU A 113 1.67 -10.41 9.06
N TYR A 114 1.72 -11.08 10.21
CA TYR A 114 2.39 -12.36 10.41
C TYR A 114 1.39 -13.35 11.02
N ASP A 115 1.10 -14.45 10.31
CA ASP A 115 0.14 -15.48 10.70
C ASP A 115 -1.24 -14.92 11.10
N GLY A 116 -1.67 -13.86 10.40
CA GLY A 116 -2.98 -13.21 10.59
C GLY A 116 -2.99 -12.06 11.59
N GLU A 117 -1.90 -11.84 12.34
CA GLU A 117 -1.78 -10.74 13.30
C GLU A 117 -1.05 -9.54 12.67
N GLN A 118 -1.57 -8.32 12.80
CA GLN A 118 -0.87 -7.13 12.33
C GLN A 118 0.38 -6.86 13.19
N VAL A 119 1.54 -6.78 12.55
CA VAL A 119 2.84 -6.57 13.20
C VAL A 119 3.50 -5.24 12.83
N VAL A 120 3.11 -4.62 11.71
CA VAL A 120 3.54 -3.27 11.29
C VAL A 120 2.36 -2.56 10.64
N GLY A 121 2.23 -1.25 10.89
CA GLY A 121 1.30 -0.37 10.20
C GLY A 121 1.94 1.00 9.94
N VAL A 122 1.71 1.55 8.75
CA VAL A 122 2.15 2.88 8.33
C VAL A 122 1.01 3.56 7.61
N VAL A 123 0.71 4.80 8.02
CA VAL A 123 -0.17 5.71 7.31
C VAL A 123 0.61 6.98 7.01
N TYR A 124 0.58 7.43 5.76
CA TYR A 124 1.29 8.64 5.32
C TYR A 124 0.34 9.60 4.60
N ASP A 125 0.15 10.78 5.20
CA ASP A 125 -0.56 11.94 4.66
C ASP A 125 0.46 12.90 3.98
N PRO A 126 0.44 13.07 2.63
CA PRO A 126 1.52 13.73 1.86
C PRO A 126 1.59 15.28 1.84
#